data_AF-A0A1D9P846-F1
#
_entry.id   AF-A0A1D9P846-F1
#
_cell.length_a   1.000
_cell.length_b   1.000
_cell.length_c   1.000
_cell.angle_alpha   90.00
_cell.angle_beta   90.00
_cell.angle_gamma   90.00
#
_symmetry.space_group_name_H-M   'P 1'
#
loop_
_entity.id
_entity.type
_entity.pdbx_description
1 polymer ?
#
loop_
_entity_poly.entity_id
_entity_poly.type
_entity_poly.pdbx_seq_one_letter_code
_entity_poly.pdbx_strand_id
1 'polypeptide(L)'
;MKLQFIFTAVLLASFQVFLAQEITNDTIKSVKKTTITTVTTVKDTIIKVVPEAAATIPDKEALKKEEKMLQAKMKEEKKALKEAKKLEQEQKDFEKEQKAFEKQQNKILSGEKSVNKLKTKIANEEKSLTRNKEKLDSKKSKGKLSSTDIEKENIKISKQQIKINKLNADLVKEEEKLSKLRN
;
A
#
# COMPACT_ATOMS: atom_id res chain seq x y z
N MET A 1 12.16 -31.49 -3.73
CA MET A 1 13.31 -30.86 -3.02
C MET A 1 14.21 -29.97 -3.88
N LYS A 2 14.05 -29.86 -5.22
CA LYS A 2 14.98 -29.04 -6.05
C LYS A 2 14.59 -27.55 -6.18
N LEU A 3 13.31 -27.20 -6.04
CA LEU A 3 12.84 -25.82 -6.21
C LEU A 3 13.11 -24.91 -4.99
N GLN A 4 13.24 -25.51 -3.81
CA GLN A 4 13.53 -24.77 -2.57
C GLN A 4 14.97 -24.24 -2.53
N PHE A 5 15.95 -24.96 -3.09
CA PHE A 5 17.34 -24.51 -3.13
C PHE A 5 17.58 -23.32 -4.06
N ILE A 6 16.78 -23.17 -5.12
CA ILE A 6 16.91 -22.06 -6.07
C ILE A 6 16.46 -20.74 -5.41
N PHE A 7 15.37 -20.76 -4.64
CA PHE A 7 14.91 -19.58 -3.91
C PHE A 7 15.89 -19.13 -2.83
N THR A 8 16.51 -20.06 -2.10
CA THR A 8 17.50 -19.72 -1.07
C THR A 8 18.78 -19.14 -1.66
N ALA A 9 19.20 -19.58 -2.86
CA ALA A 9 20.40 -19.06 -3.53
C ALA A 9 20.20 -17.63 -4.07
N VAL A 10 19.01 -17.31 -4.59
CA VAL A 10 18.69 -15.96 -5.09
C VAL A 10 18.61 -14.95 -3.94
N LEU A 11 18.08 -15.35 -2.78
CA LEU A 11 17.96 -14.47 -1.61
C LEU A 11 19.34 -14.13 -0.99
N LEU A 12 20.30 -15.06 -1.06
CA LEU A 12 21.66 -14.86 -0.54
C LEU A 12 22.49 -13.94 -1.43
N ALA A 13 22.30 -13.99 -2.76
CA ALA A 13 23.00 -13.14 -3.73
C ALA A 13 22.57 -11.66 -3.64
N SER A 14 21.31 -11.37 -3.28
CA SER A 14 20.82 -10.00 -3.12
C SER A 14 21.41 -9.25 -1.91
N PHE A 15 21.94 -9.96 -0.92
CA PHE A 15 22.48 -9.33 0.29
C PHE A 15 23.90 -8.78 0.12
N GLN A 16 24.66 -9.28 -0.85
CA GLN A 16 26.07 -8.90 -1.07
C GLN A 16 26.23 -7.59 -1.86
N VAL A 17 25.20 -7.16 -2.60
CA VAL A 17 25.26 -5.94 -3.44
C VAL A 17 25.08 -4.65 -2.62
N PHE A 18 24.59 -4.73 -1.37
CA PHE A 18 24.29 -3.56 -0.54
C PHE A 18 25.49 -3.00 0.25
N LEU A 19 26.64 -3.71 0.28
CA LEU A 19 27.81 -3.34 1.11
C LEU A 19 28.97 -2.70 0.32
N ALA A 20 28.83 -2.45 -0.98
CA ALA A 20 29.93 -2.03 -1.86
C ALA A 20 29.95 -0.53 -2.23
N GLN A 21 29.20 0.34 -1.54
CA GLN A 21 29.34 1.79 -1.73
C GLN A 21 30.29 2.38 -0.69
N GLU A 22 31.56 2.42 -1.05
CA GLU A 22 32.59 3.21 -0.39
C GLU A 22 32.31 4.70 -0.68
N ILE A 23 31.88 5.45 0.33
CA ILE A 23 31.60 6.88 0.24
C ILE A 23 32.91 7.64 0.44
N THR A 24 33.56 8.05 -0.64
CA THR A 24 34.55 9.12 -0.61
C THR A 24 33.82 10.45 -0.51
N ASN A 25 33.85 11.05 0.69
CA ASN A 25 33.44 12.43 0.88
C ASN A 25 34.56 13.34 0.40
N ASP A 26 34.39 13.94 -0.78
CA ASP A 26 35.09 15.17 -1.13
C ASP A 26 34.07 16.30 -1.43
N THR A 27 34.02 17.20 -0.46
CA THR A 27 33.70 18.62 -0.52
C THR A 27 33.80 19.24 -1.92
N ILE A 28 32.81 20.03 -2.36
CA ILE A 28 32.98 21.41 -2.89
C ILE A 28 31.60 22.08 -3.15
N LYS A 29 31.35 23.09 -2.30
CA LYS A 29 30.78 24.43 -2.55
C LYS A 29 29.43 24.57 -3.26
N SER A 30 28.43 24.82 -2.40
CA SER A 30 27.28 25.69 -2.58
C SER A 30 27.62 27.06 -3.21
N VAL A 31 26.96 27.41 -4.31
CA VAL A 31 26.60 28.80 -4.66
C VAL A 31 25.22 28.80 -5.33
N LYS A 32 24.20 29.31 -4.62
CA LYS A 32 22.92 29.75 -5.16
C LYS A 32 22.85 31.28 -5.05
N LYS A 33 22.76 31.99 -6.19
CA LYS A 33 22.00 33.25 -6.48
C LYS A 33 22.47 33.77 -7.84
N THR A 34 21.64 34.08 -8.84
CA THR A 34 20.88 35.35 -9.00
C THR A 34 20.18 35.27 -10.38
N THR A 35 18.86 35.22 -10.45
CA THR A 35 17.93 36.32 -10.85
C THR A 35 18.07 36.88 -12.28
N ILE A 36 17.13 36.48 -13.14
CA ILE A 36 16.28 37.21 -14.11
C ILE A 36 16.76 38.56 -14.73
N THR A 37 16.50 38.67 -16.04
CA THR A 37 16.17 39.88 -16.84
C THR A 37 17.33 40.56 -17.56
N THR A 38 17.36 40.48 -18.90
CA THR A 38 17.13 41.64 -19.80
C THR A 38 17.18 41.24 -21.28
N VAL A 39 16.10 41.61 -21.96
CA VAL A 39 15.88 41.66 -23.40
C VAL A 39 16.58 42.90 -23.97
N THR A 40 16.66 43.01 -25.30
CA THR A 40 17.03 44.20 -26.11
C THR A 40 18.54 44.48 -26.10
N THR A 41 19.25 44.38 -27.22
CA THR A 41 19.27 45.35 -28.34
C THR A 41 20.28 44.83 -29.35
N VAL A 42 19.97 44.81 -30.65
CA VAL A 42 20.80 45.30 -31.79
C VAL A 42 19.99 45.03 -33.07
N LYS A 43 19.24 46.04 -33.50
CA LYS A 43 18.83 46.28 -34.89
C LYS A 43 19.29 47.70 -35.19
N ASP A 44 20.21 47.86 -36.14
CA ASP A 44 20.25 48.98 -37.10
C ASP A 44 21.41 48.73 -38.08
N THR A 45 21.10 48.36 -39.33
CA THR A 45 21.01 49.21 -40.56
C THR A 45 22.38 49.68 -41.03
N ILE A 46 22.86 49.28 -42.23
CA ILE A 46 22.70 49.92 -43.57
C ILE A 46 23.28 48.91 -44.59
N ILE A 47 22.57 48.27 -45.53
CA ILE A 47 21.89 48.66 -46.79
C ILE A 47 22.79 49.33 -47.86
N LYS A 48 23.19 48.56 -48.88
CA LYS A 48 23.15 48.82 -50.36
C LYS A 48 24.27 47.98 -51.05
N VAL A 49 24.15 47.33 -52.21
CA VAL A 49 23.13 47.11 -53.25
C VAL A 49 23.63 45.94 -54.13
N VAL A 50 22.69 45.09 -54.55
CA VAL A 50 22.68 43.95 -55.50
C VAL A 50 23.12 44.46 -56.91
N PRO A 51 23.63 43.71 -57.92
CA PRO A 51 23.17 42.36 -58.31
C PRO A 51 24.19 41.41 -58.99
N GLU A 52 24.09 40.10 -58.73
CA GLU A 52 24.25 39.16 -59.84
C GLU A 52 23.46 37.87 -59.62
N ALA A 53 22.79 37.48 -60.69
CA ALA A 53 21.87 36.38 -60.75
C ALA A 53 22.61 35.04 -60.67
N ALA A 54 22.25 34.23 -59.68
CA ALA A 54 22.36 32.79 -59.76
C ALA A 54 21.08 32.20 -59.14
N ALA A 55 20.12 31.91 -60.00
CA ALA A 55 18.98 31.10 -59.66
C ALA A 55 19.47 29.70 -59.29
N THR A 56 19.43 29.34 -58.01
CA THR A 56 19.30 27.95 -57.58
C THR A 56 18.18 27.87 -56.56
N ILE A 57 17.04 27.47 -57.11
CA ILE A 57 15.93 26.75 -56.46
C ILE A 57 16.42 26.13 -55.15
N PRO A 58 15.81 26.41 -53.98
CA PRO A 58 16.21 25.71 -52.76
C PRO A 58 16.13 24.22 -53.05
N ASP A 59 17.27 23.54 -53.00
CA ASP A 59 17.42 22.15 -53.40
C ASP A 59 16.31 21.34 -52.73
N LYS A 60 15.30 20.95 -53.52
CA LYS A 60 14.15 20.16 -53.05
C LYS A 60 14.62 18.89 -52.32
N GLU A 61 15.84 18.44 -52.57
CA GLU A 61 16.47 17.32 -51.87
C GLU A 61 17.03 17.65 -50.48
N ALA A 62 17.58 18.84 -50.26
CA ALA A 62 18.11 19.26 -48.95
C ALA A 62 16.96 19.50 -47.95
N LEU A 63 15.91 20.21 -48.38
CA LEU A 63 14.68 20.40 -47.60
C LEU A 63 13.99 19.07 -47.30
N LYS A 64 13.93 18.13 -48.27
CA LYS A 64 13.37 16.78 -48.04
C LYS A 64 14.20 15.94 -47.08
N LYS A 65 15.53 16.09 -47.04
CA LYS A 65 16.40 15.36 -46.09
C LYS A 65 16.24 15.90 -44.67
N GLU A 66 16.15 17.21 -44.51
CA GLU A 66 15.92 17.86 -43.22
C GLU A 66 14.53 17.55 -42.66
N GLU A 67 13.49 17.59 -43.52
CA GLU A 67 12.13 17.22 -43.15
C GLU A 67 12.04 15.73 -42.75
N LYS A 68 12.74 14.83 -43.46
CA LYS A 68 12.83 13.40 -43.08
C LYS A 68 13.55 13.18 -41.75
N MET A 69 14.62 13.93 -41.46
CA MET A 69 15.32 13.86 -40.16
C MET A 69 14.44 14.37 -39.02
N LEU A 70 13.76 15.50 -39.20
CA LEU A 70 12.79 16.03 -38.23
C LEU A 70 11.64 15.05 -37.99
N GLN A 71 11.12 14.43 -39.04
CA GLN A 71 10.05 13.42 -38.92
C GLN A 71 10.52 12.14 -38.23
N ALA A 72 11.79 11.73 -38.44
CA ALA A 72 12.39 10.60 -37.73
C ALA A 72 12.57 10.91 -36.23
N LYS A 73 13.13 12.08 -35.89
CA LYS A 73 13.25 12.53 -34.49
C LYS A 73 11.90 12.63 -33.78
N MET A 74 10.89 13.22 -34.42
CA MET A 74 9.54 13.26 -33.86
C MET A 74 8.92 11.86 -33.67
N LYS A 75 9.20 10.89 -34.54
CA LYS A 75 8.72 9.51 -34.38
C LYS A 75 9.40 8.81 -33.20
N GLU A 76 10.68 9.07 -32.99
CA GLU A 76 11.47 8.52 -31.88
C GLU A 76 11.05 9.13 -30.54
N GLU A 77 10.90 10.46 -30.46
CA GLU A 77 10.35 11.15 -29.27
C GLU A 77 8.93 10.68 -28.96
N LYS A 78 8.08 10.46 -29.97
CA LYS A 78 6.73 9.89 -29.77
C LYS A 78 6.77 8.45 -29.26
N LYS A 79 7.78 7.65 -29.62
CA LYS A 79 7.94 6.28 -29.09
C LYS A 79 8.42 6.33 -27.64
N ALA A 80 9.45 7.12 -27.35
CA ALA A 80 9.95 7.31 -25.98
C ALA A 80 8.86 7.85 -25.04
N LEU A 81 8.04 8.81 -25.49
CA LEU A 81 6.93 9.34 -24.70
C LEU A 81 5.80 8.32 -24.49
N LYS A 82 5.56 7.42 -25.45
CA LYS A 82 4.61 6.31 -25.30
C LYS A 82 5.13 5.25 -24.32
N GLU A 83 6.41 4.93 -24.36
CA GLU A 83 7.03 3.98 -23.43
C GLU A 83 7.06 4.54 -22.01
N ALA A 84 7.44 5.81 -21.83
CA ALA A 84 7.36 6.49 -20.55
C ALA A 84 5.94 6.51 -19.97
N LYS A 85 4.93 6.79 -20.81
CA LYS A 85 3.51 6.74 -20.38
C LYS A 85 3.06 5.33 -20.00
N LYS A 86 3.52 4.29 -20.70
CA LYS A 86 3.21 2.90 -20.35
C LYS A 86 3.81 2.51 -18.99
N LEU A 87 5.08 2.87 -18.76
CA LEU A 87 5.74 2.64 -17.47
C LEU A 87 5.05 3.39 -16.33
N GLU A 88 4.68 4.65 -16.52
CA GLU A 88 3.95 5.42 -15.50
C GLU A 88 2.58 4.79 -15.20
N GLN A 89 1.88 4.31 -16.23
CA GLN A 89 0.59 3.65 -16.07
C GLN A 89 0.74 2.31 -15.31
N GLU A 90 1.73 1.51 -15.67
CA GLU A 90 2.04 0.24 -15.00
C GLU A 90 2.41 0.45 -13.52
N GLN A 91 3.22 1.47 -13.22
CA GLN A 91 3.52 1.85 -11.83
C GLN A 91 2.27 2.27 -11.06
N LYS A 92 1.40 3.08 -11.67
CA LYS A 92 0.13 3.49 -11.04
C LYS A 92 -0.80 2.33 -10.78
N ASP A 93 -0.89 1.38 -11.71
CA ASP A 93 -1.77 0.22 -11.57
C ASP A 93 -1.20 -0.77 -10.54
N PHE A 94 0.11 -0.95 -10.50
CA PHE A 94 0.79 -1.70 -9.44
C PHE A 94 0.58 -1.08 -8.05
N GLU A 95 0.73 0.25 -7.91
CA GLU A 95 0.49 0.94 -6.63
C GLU A 95 -0.97 0.81 -6.16
N LYS A 96 -1.93 0.89 -7.09
CA LYS A 96 -3.35 0.67 -6.77
C LYS A 96 -3.60 -0.75 -6.31
N GLU A 97 -3.02 -1.74 -6.97
CA GLU A 97 -3.15 -3.15 -6.60
C GLU A 97 -2.55 -3.42 -5.22
N GLN A 98 -1.35 -2.89 -4.94
CA GLN A 98 -0.72 -2.98 -3.63
C GLN A 98 -1.60 -2.35 -2.55
N LYS A 99 -2.13 -1.14 -2.77
CA LYS A 99 -3.04 -0.47 -1.84
C LYS A 99 -4.34 -1.24 -1.62
N ALA A 100 -4.90 -1.86 -2.66
CA ALA A 100 -6.10 -2.67 -2.55
C ALA A 100 -5.84 -3.93 -1.71
N PHE A 101 -4.71 -4.58 -1.95
CA PHE A 101 -4.26 -5.76 -1.21
C PHE A 101 -3.99 -5.44 0.27
N GLU A 102 -3.28 -4.36 0.58
CA GLU A 102 -3.06 -3.92 1.96
C GLU A 102 -4.38 -3.60 2.67
N LYS A 103 -5.33 -2.95 2.00
CA LYS A 103 -6.67 -2.70 2.55
C LYS A 103 -7.41 -4.00 2.85
N GLN A 104 -7.29 -5.00 1.99
CA GLN A 104 -7.91 -6.31 2.21
C GLN A 104 -7.26 -7.02 3.42
N GLN A 105 -5.94 -7.05 3.50
CA GLN A 105 -5.24 -7.62 4.65
C GLN A 105 -5.62 -6.91 5.96
N ASN A 106 -5.66 -5.57 5.97
CA ASN A 106 -6.05 -4.80 7.14
C ASN A 106 -7.48 -5.11 7.59
N LYS A 107 -8.42 -5.32 6.66
CA LYS A 107 -9.78 -5.75 6.97
C LYS A 107 -9.81 -7.15 7.59
N ILE A 108 -9.05 -8.10 7.04
CA ILE A 108 -8.94 -9.46 7.55
C ILE A 108 -8.36 -9.44 8.97
N LEU A 109 -7.23 -8.75 9.18
CA LEU A 109 -6.58 -8.61 10.50
C LEU A 109 -7.50 -7.95 11.54
N SER A 110 -8.27 -6.95 11.14
CA SER A 110 -9.26 -6.31 12.03
C SER A 110 -10.39 -7.27 12.42
N GLY A 111 -10.89 -8.06 11.46
CA GLY A 111 -11.89 -9.09 11.70
C GLY A 111 -11.36 -10.19 12.64
N GLU A 112 -10.13 -10.67 12.41
CA GLU A 112 -9.47 -11.65 13.28
C GLU A 112 -9.32 -11.16 14.71
N LYS A 113 -8.89 -9.90 14.90
CA LYS A 113 -8.80 -9.28 16.23
C LYS A 113 -10.16 -9.22 16.91
N SER A 114 -11.22 -8.92 16.17
CA SER A 114 -12.59 -8.84 16.68
C SER A 114 -13.11 -10.20 17.13
N VAL A 115 -12.92 -11.23 16.30
CA VAL A 115 -13.22 -12.63 16.62
C VAL A 115 -12.46 -13.08 17.87
N ASN A 116 -11.14 -12.82 17.95
CA ASN A 116 -10.34 -13.20 19.11
C ASN A 116 -10.79 -12.50 20.40
N LYS A 117 -11.14 -11.20 20.31
CA LYS A 117 -11.68 -10.44 21.45
C LYS A 117 -12.99 -11.03 21.96
N LEU A 118 -13.87 -11.48 21.06
CA LEU A 118 -15.11 -12.16 21.43
C LEU A 118 -14.82 -13.52 22.09
N LYS A 119 -13.97 -14.35 21.50
CA LYS A 119 -13.54 -15.65 22.09
C LYS A 119 -12.98 -15.48 23.50
N THR A 120 -12.11 -14.49 23.70
CA THR A 120 -11.54 -14.18 25.01
C THR A 120 -12.61 -13.76 26.02
N LYS A 121 -13.57 -12.91 25.60
CA LYS A 121 -14.70 -12.50 26.45
C LYS A 121 -15.60 -13.68 26.83
N ILE A 122 -15.90 -14.56 25.88
CA ILE A 122 -16.69 -15.78 26.11
C ILE A 122 -15.98 -16.66 27.13
N ALA A 123 -14.70 -16.99 26.92
CA ALA A 123 -13.92 -17.83 27.82
C ALA A 123 -13.85 -17.26 29.25
N ASN A 124 -13.69 -15.94 29.39
CA ASN A 124 -13.68 -15.29 30.69
C ASN A 124 -15.05 -15.35 31.38
N GLU A 125 -16.14 -15.13 30.64
CA GLU A 125 -17.50 -15.19 31.18
C GLU A 125 -17.86 -16.64 31.56
N GLU A 126 -17.53 -17.63 30.75
CA GLU A 126 -17.69 -19.06 31.05
C GLU A 126 -16.91 -19.47 32.30
N LYS A 127 -15.65 -19.06 32.41
CA LYS A 127 -14.85 -19.31 33.61
C LYS A 127 -15.48 -18.69 34.86
N SER A 128 -16.03 -17.48 34.73
CA SER A 128 -16.73 -16.81 35.83
C SER A 128 -18.03 -17.51 36.20
N LEU A 129 -18.78 -17.98 35.20
CA LEU A 129 -20.03 -18.73 35.37
C LEU A 129 -19.77 -20.03 36.13
N THR A 130 -18.75 -20.80 35.74
CA THR A 130 -18.35 -22.03 36.41
C THR A 130 -18.00 -21.76 37.88
N ARG A 131 -17.17 -20.73 38.15
CA ARG A 131 -16.84 -20.32 39.52
C ARG A 131 -18.07 -19.90 40.33
N ASN A 132 -19.04 -19.24 39.72
CA ASN A 132 -20.27 -18.82 40.40
C ASN A 132 -21.17 -20.01 40.72
N LYS A 133 -21.29 -20.98 39.80
CA LYS A 133 -22.00 -22.25 40.04
C LYS A 133 -21.36 -23.03 41.18
N GLU A 134 -20.04 -23.23 41.15
CA GLU A 134 -19.30 -23.90 42.23
C GLU A 134 -19.47 -23.22 43.59
N LYS A 135 -19.43 -21.88 43.62
CA LYS A 135 -19.66 -21.10 44.86
C LYS A 135 -21.07 -21.26 45.37
N LEU A 136 -22.07 -21.25 44.49
CA LEU A 136 -23.46 -21.47 44.86
C LEU A 136 -23.65 -22.87 45.44
N ASP A 137 -23.15 -23.89 44.76
CA ASP A 137 -23.24 -25.29 45.19
C ASP A 137 -22.53 -25.51 46.54
N SER A 138 -21.35 -24.92 46.72
CA SER A 138 -20.61 -24.99 48.00
C SER A 138 -21.35 -24.31 49.15
N LYS A 139 -22.00 -23.17 48.91
CA LYS A 139 -22.78 -22.47 49.95
C LYS A 139 -24.10 -23.19 50.24
N LYS A 140 -24.75 -23.74 49.20
CA LYS A 140 -25.97 -24.53 49.30
C LYS A 140 -25.73 -25.81 50.10
N SER A 141 -24.65 -26.56 49.81
CA SER A 141 -24.31 -27.79 50.54
C SER A 141 -23.95 -27.54 52.00
N LYS A 142 -23.37 -26.37 52.31
CA LYS A 142 -23.08 -25.94 53.68
C LYS A 142 -24.30 -25.35 54.43
N GLY A 143 -25.47 -25.29 53.80
CA GLY A 143 -26.68 -24.68 54.38
C GLY A 143 -26.56 -23.18 54.67
N LYS A 144 -25.62 -22.47 54.01
CA LYS A 144 -25.30 -21.06 54.29
C LYS A 144 -26.17 -20.06 53.49
N LEU A 145 -27.17 -20.53 52.76
CA LEU A 145 -28.05 -19.71 51.91
C LEU A 145 -29.50 -20.03 52.22
N SER A 146 -30.33 -18.99 52.27
CA SER A 146 -31.79 -19.14 52.29
C SER A 146 -32.31 -19.51 50.91
N SER A 147 -33.55 -20.04 50.82
CA SER A 147 -34.19 -20.32 49.53
C SER A 147 -34.25 -19.07 48.64
N THR A 148 -34.52 -17.91 49.22
CA THR A 148 -34.56 -16.63 48.50
C THR A 148 -33.19 -16.24 47.94
N ASP A 149 -32.11 -16.49 48.68
CA ASP A 149 -30.76 -16.18 48.21
C ASP A 149 -30.29 -17.13 47.11
N ILE A 150 -30.68 -18.41 47.19
CA ILE A 150 -30.45 -19.39 46.13
C ILE A 150 -31.12 -18.93 44.83
N GLU A 151 -32.39 -18.51 44.91
CA GLU A 151 -33.14 -18.02 43.74
C GLU A 151 -32.49 -16.78 43.12
N LYS A 152 -32.04 -15.82 43.95
CA LYS A 152 -31.31 -14.63 43.48
C LYS A 152 -30.03 -14.98 42.74
N GLU A 153 -29.24 -15.92 43.27
CA GLU A 153 -28.01 -16.38 42.60
C GLU A 153 -28.31 -17.15 41.30
N ASN A 154 -29.34 -18.00 41.29
CA ASN A 154 -29.80 -18.68 40.07
C ASN A 154 -30.22 -17.70 38.96
N ILE A 155 -30.91 -16.62 39.32
CA ILE A 155 -31.26 -15.55 38.37
C ILE A 155 -29.99 -14.88 37.81
N LYS A 156 -28.97 -14.61 38.65
CA LYS A 156 -27.69 -14.05 38.17
C LYS A 156 -26.97 -15.00 37.22
N ILE A 157 -26.87 -16.29 37.58
CA ILE A 157 -26.29 -17.34 36.73
C ILE A 157 -27.03 -17.42 35.38
N SER A 158 -28.36 -17.37 35.40
CA SER A 158 -29.19 -17.38 34.19
C SER A 158 -28.94 -16.16 33.31
N LYS A 159 -28.83 -14.96 33.90
CA LYS A 159 -28.46 -13.73 33.17
C LYS A 159 -27.08 -13.84 32.53
N GLN A 160 -26.10 -14.43 33.23
CA GLN A 160 -24.77 -14.67 32.67
C GLN A 160 -24.81 -15.68 31.51
N GLN A 161 -25.58 -16.76 31.62
CA GLN A 161 -25.77 -17.72 30.54
C GLN A 161 -26.36 -17.06 29.27
N ILE A 162 -27.37 -16.20 29.44
CA ILE A 162 -27.95 -15.43 28.33
C ILE A 162 -26.89 -14.51 27.70
N LYS A 163 -26.04 -13.87 28.52
CA LYS A 163 -24.94 -13.03 28.03
C LYS A 163 -23.92 -13.83 27.21
N ILE A 164 -23.53 -15.01 27.68
CA ILE A 164 -22.64 -15.92 26.93
C ILE A 164 -23.28 -16.31 25.59
N ASN A 165 -24.56 -16.68 25.59
CA ASN A 165 -25.27 -17.04 24.36
C ASN A 165 -25.32 -15.88 23.36
N LYS A 166 -25.53 -14.64 23.83
CA LYS A 166 -25.45 -13.44 22.98
C LYS A 166 -24.06 -13.24 22.39
N LEU A 167 -23.01 -13.37 23.22
CA LEU A 167 -21.62 -13.26 22.75
C LEU A 167 -21.28 -14.36 21.73
N ASN A 168 -21.78 -15.58 21.92
CA ASN A 168 -21.61 -16.68 20.95
C ASN A 168 -22.32 -16.39 19.63
N ALA A 169 -23.53 -15.83 19.66
CA ALA A 169 -24.23 -15.41 18.45
C ALA A 169 -23.47 -14.29 17.71
N ASP A 170 -22.90 -13.33 18.45
CA ASP A 170 -22.06 -12.28 17.87
C ASP A 170 -20.76 -12.83 17.29
N LEU A 171 -20.16 -13.83 17.96
CA LEU A 171 -18.96 -14.52 17.47
C LEU A 171 -19.24 -15.21 16.13
N VAL A 172 -20.33 -15.96 16.02
CA VAL A 172 -20.72 -16.64 14.77
C VAL A 172 -20.90 -15.64 13.63
N LYS A 173 -21.59 -14.51 13.88
CA LYS A 173 -21.76 -13.45 12.88
C LYS A 173 -20.42 -12.86 12.43
N GLU A 174 -19.49 -12.65 13.36
CA GLU A 174 -18.19 -12.07 13.04
C GLU A 174 -17.26 -13.06 12.32
N GLU A 175 -17.32 -14.34 12.68
CA GLU A 175 -16.63 -15.41 11.96
C GLU A 175 -17.17 -15.57 10.54
N GLU A 176 -18.49 -15.44 10.35
CA GLU A 176 -19.11 -15.44 9.02
C GLU A 176 -18.62 -14.26 8.18
N LYS A 177 -18.59 -13.04 8.73
CA LYS A 177 -18.03 -11.87 8.04
C LYS A 177 -16.56 -12.06 7.69
N LEU A 178 -15.76 -12.62 8.61
CA LEU A 178 -14.35 -12.88 8.38
C LEU A 178 -14.14 -13.94 7.29
N SER A 179 -14.99 -14.97 7.25
CA SER A 179 -14.95 -16.00 6.19
C SER A 179 -15.22 -15.39 4.81
N LYS A 180 -16.18 -14.45 4.71
CA LYS A 180 -16.49 -13.72 3.47
C LYS A 180 -15.39 -12.75 3.03
N LEU A 181 -14.48 -12.36 3.92
CA LEU A 181 -13.33 -11.51 3.57
C LEU A 181 -12.12 -12.33 3.09
N ARG A 182 -12.07 -13.61 3.46
CA ARG A 182 -10.98 -14.55 3.12
C ARG A 182 -11.25 -15.34 1.85
N ASN A 183 -12.53 -15.66 1.60
CA ASN A 183 -13.02 -16.27 0.36
C ASN A 183 -13.33 -15.20 -0.68
#